data_AF-A0A1F3TST1-F1
#
_entry.id   AF-A0A1F3TST1-F1
#
_cell.length_a   1.000
_cell.length_b   1.000
_cell.length_c   1.000
_cell.angle_alpha   90.00
_cell.angle_beta   90.00
_cell.angle_gamma   90.00
#
_symmetry.space_group_name_H-M   'P 1'
#
loop_
_entity.id
_entity.type
_entity.pdbx_description
1 polymer ?
#
loop_
_entity_poly.entity_id
_entity_poly.type
_entity_poly.pdbx_seq_one_letter_code
_entity_poly.pdbx_strand_id
1 'polypeptide(L)'
;MKKLFLITLSILSFTLLINPHGQAYEQNFGFDTINTCTSYEYIDTHLNCGEKSYLQHFAIPYCNKYLRKNEIFSDRAQVILANIRSCLQMELLARANSDLNCENIEEIGVESHYGCYLESGFCDLPEVDNLKVMWIARLEVFNVKVMSVFSKVVAECRIRE
;
A
#
# COMPACT_ATOMS: atom_id res chain seq x y z
N MET A 1 -44.46 36.91 -37.53
CA MET A 1 -43.95 36.16 -38.69
C MET A 1 -42.77 35.30 -38.24
N LYS A 2 -42.60 34.15 -38.90
CA LYS A 2 -41.74 33.00 -38.57
C LYS A 2 -40.23 33.29 -38.65
N LYS A 3 -39.47 32.50 -37.84
CA LYS A 3 -38.17 31.84 -38.19
C LYS A 3 -36.91 32.77 -38.22
N LEU A 4 -35.69 32.38 -37.83
CA LEU A 4 -35.05 31.10 -37.53
C LEU A 4 -33.60 31.36 -37.04
N PHE A 5 -33.11 30.49 -36.14
CA PHE A 5 -31.73 30.12 -35.75
C PHE A 5 -30.53 31.00 -36.17
N LEU A 6 -29.58 31.17 -35.24
CA LEU A 6 -28.16 30.82 -35.46
C LEU A 6 -27.44 30.65 -34.10
N ILE A 7 -27.18 29.38 -33.75
CA ILE A 7 -26.28 28.94 -32.69
C ILE A 7 -24.88 28.92 -33.29
N THR A 8 -23.91 29.60 -32.67
CA THR A 8 -22.50 29.21 -32.78
C THR A 8 -21.88 29.25 -31.39
N LEU A 9 -21.90 28.09 -30.73
CA LEU A 9 -21.16 27.84 -29.51
C LEU A 9 -19.72 27.48 -29.92
N SER A 10 -18.78 28.40 -29.71
CA SER A 10 -17.36 28.13 -29.94
C SER A 10 -16.83 27.28 -28.78
N ILE A 11 -16.94 25.96 -28.89
CA ILE A 11 -16.27 25.03 -27.98
C ILE A 11 -14.84 24.87 -28.51
N LEU A 12 -13.91 25.59 -27.89
CA LEU A 12 -12.48 25.29 -27.98
C LEU A 12 -12.29 23.84 -27.54
N SER A 13 -12.03 22.98 -28.52
CA SER A 13 -11.79 21.57 -28.33
C SER A 13 -10.47 21.40 -27.59
N PHE A 14 -10.53 21.11 -26.29
CA PHE A 14 -9.41 20.49 -25.59
C PHE A 14 -9.25 19.09 -26.17
N THR A 15 -8.29 18.92 -27.08
CA THR A 15 -7.78 17.61 -27.45
C THR A 15 -7.12 17.01 -26.22
N LEU A 16 -7.85 16.12 -25.53
CA LEU A 16 -7.27 15.23 -24.54
C LEU A 16 -6.26 14.33 -25.25
N LEU A 17 -4.97 14.60 -25.03
CA LEU A 17 -3.91 13.65 -25.30
C LEU A 17 -4.11 12.49 -24.33
N ILE A 18 -4.66 11.39 -24.85
CA ILE A 18 -4.76 10.12 -24.14
C ILE A 18 -3.33 9.58 -24.04
N ASN A 19 -2.71 9.71 -22.87
CA ASN A 19 -1.44 9.07 -22.56
C ASN A 19 -1.76 7.59 -22.23
N PRO A 20 -1.20 6.59 -22.93
CA PRO A 20 -1.62 5.19 -22.78
C PRO A 20 -1.03 4.47 -21.55
N HIS A 21 -0.32 5.18 -20.66
CA HIS A 21 0.21 4.64 -19.42
C HIS A 21 0.01 5.66 -18.29
N GLY A 22 -0.97 5.42 -17.42
CA GLY A 22 -1.27 6.29 -16.30
C GLY A 22 -2.74 6.20 -15.88
N GLN A 23 -3.19 5.00 -15.50
CA GLN A 23 -4.52 4.85 -14.93
C GLN A 23 -4.53 5.36 -13.49
N ALA A 24 -5.08 6.57 -13.35
CA ALA A 24 -5.87 7.10 -12.23
C ALA A 24 -5.57 6.54 -10.83
N TYR A 25 -4.69 7.22 -10.09
CA TYR A 25 -4.69 7.21 -8.62
C TYR A 25 -5.75 8.19 -8.12
N GLU A 26 -7.04 7.87 -8.31
CA GLU A 26 -8.12 8.62 -7.65
C GLU A 26 -9.40 7.80 -7.49
N GLN A 27 -9.35 6.85 -6.55
CA GLN A 27 -10.53 6.44 -5.77
C GLN A 27 -10.21 6.81 -4.31
N ASN A 28 -10.36 8.10 -4.01
CA ASN A 28 -10.22 8.66 -2.67
C ASN A 28 -11.29 8.09 -1.73
N PHE A 29 -11.03 6.93 -1.13
CA PHE A 29 -11.44 6.75 0.25
C PHE A 29 -10.47 7.62 1.07
N GLY A 30 -10.96 8.69 1.70
CA GLY A 30 -10.15 9.69 2.43
C GLY A 30 -9.45 9.17 3.69
N PHE A 31 -8.81 8.00 3.60
CA PHE A 31 -7.99 7.42 4.66
C PHE A 31 -6.58 8.02 4.64
N ASP A 32 -6.10 8.39 5.81
CA ASP A 32 -4.69 8.69 6.02
C ASP A 32 -3.91 7.37 6.19
N THR A 33 -3.47 6.80 5.08
CA THR A 33 -2.67 5.57 5.05
C THR A 33 -1.20 5.81 5.41
N ILE A 34 -0.77 7.07 5.51
CA ILE A 34 0.59 7.43 5.89
C ILE A 34 0.70 7.42 7.41
N ASN A 35 -0.21 8.03 8.16
CA ASN A 35 -0.06 8.17 9.62
C ASN A 35 -0.96 7.24 10.43
N THR A 36 -1.83 6.48 9.78
CA THR A 36 -2.78 5.60 10.48
C THR A 36 -2.83 4.20 9.86
N CYS A 37 -3.55 3.30 10.54
CA CYS A 37 -3.88 1.96 10.07
C CYS A 37 -5.39 1.80 9.82
N THR A 38 -6.14 2.90 9.76
CA THR A 38 -7.62 2.91 9.75
C THR A 38 -8.22 2.27 8.51
N SER A 39 -7.50 2.25 7.38
CA SER A 39 -7.97 1.54 6.19
C SER A 39 -8.05 0.03 6.41
N TYR A 40 -7.13 -0.56 7.17
CA TYR A 40 -7.20 -1.98 7.53
C TYR A 40 -8.38 -2.28 8.46
N GLU A 41 -8.69 -1.39 9.40
CA GLU A 41 -9.86 -1.52 10.28
C GLU A 41 -11.18 -1.45 9.49
N TYR A 42 -11.23 -0.56 8.49
CA TYR A 42 -12.34 -0.49 7.55
C TYR A 42 -12.50 -1.79 6.76
N ILE A 43 -11.41 -2.31 6.17
CA ILE A 43 -11.45 -3.57 5.41
C ILE A 43 -11.84 -4.75 6.30
N ASP A 44 -11.34 -4.81 7.54
CA ASP A 44 -11.67 -5.88 8.47
C ASP A 44 -13.15 -5.86 8.85
N THR A 45 -13.69 -4.67 9.12
CA THR A 45 -15.13 -4.49 9.37
C THR A 45 -15.96 -4.85 8.15
N HIS A 46 -15.50 -4.48 6.95
CA HIS A 46 -16.21 -4.71 5.71
C HIS A 46 -16.28 -6.20 5.34
N LEU A 47 -15.16 -6.91 5.42
CA LEU A 47 -15.07 -8.34 5.07
C LEU A 47 -15.55 -9.24 6.22
N ASN A 48 -15.40 -8.80 7.47
CA ASN A 48 -15.81 -9.50 8.68
C ASN A 48 -15.32 -10.97 8.74
N CYS A 49 -14.03 -11.18 8.45
CA CYS A 49 -13.40 -12.52 8.39
C CYS A 49 -13.14 -13.15 9.77
N GLY A 50 -13.43 -12.42 10.86
CA GLY A 50 -13.28 -12.88 12.23
C GLY A 50 -11.87 -12.73 12.80
N GLU A 51 -11.72 -13.06 14.08
CA GLU A 51 -10.52 -12.76 14.87
C GLU A 51 -9.24 -13.39 14.31
N LYS A 52 -9.36 -14.51 13.57
CA LYS A 52 -8.23 -15.21 12.96
C LYS A 52 -7.77 -14.64 11.61
N SER A 53 -8.36 -13.51 11.18
CA SER A 53 -8.04 -12.91 9.89
C SER A 53 -6.59 -12.43 9.82
N TYR A 54 -6.06 -12.37 8.60
CA TYR A 54 -4.78 -11.71 8.30
C TYR A 54 -4.73 -10.28 8.85
N LEU A 55 -5.84 -9.54 8.76
CA LEU A 55 -5.92 -8.17 9.26
C LEU A 55 -5.72 -8.10 10.78
N GLN A 56 -6.43 -8.96 11.54
CA GLN A 56 -6.39 -8.97 12.99
C GLN A 56 -5.09 -9.53 13.57
N HIS A 57 -4.52 -10.58 12.98
CA HIS A 57 -3.30 -11.19 13.51
C HIS A 57 -2.00 -10.59 12.97
N PHE A 58 -2.03 -9.97 11.79
CA PHE A 58 -0.82 -9.51 11.12
C PHE A 58 -0.89 -8.03 10.75
N ALA A 59 -1.76 -7.63 9.82
CA ALA A 59 -1.68 -6.30 9.20
C ALA A 59 -1.88 -5.15 10.22
N ILE A 60 -2.95 -5.18 11.00
CA ILE A 60 -3.27 -4.14 12.00
C ILE A 60 -2.23 -4.12 13.13
N PRO A 61 -1.85 -5.25 13.77
CA PRO A 61 -0.84 -5.25 14.82
C PRO A 61 0.51 -4.71 14.35
N TYR A 62 1.02 -5.13 13.19
CA TYR A 62 2.32 -4.69 12.70
C TYR A 62 2.31 -3.25 12.20
N CYS A 63 1.26 -2.82 11.49
CA CYS A 63 1.11 -1.43 11.10
C CYS A 63 1.20 -0.49 12.32
N ASN A 64 0.42 -0.80 13.37
CA ASN A 64 0.43 -0.02 14.61
C ASN A 64 1.77 -0.14 15.37
N LYS A 65 2.44 -1.29 15.32
CA LYS A 65 3.76 -1.50 15.94
C LYS A 65 4.83 -0.61 15.32
N TYR A 66 4.83 -0.46 13.99
CA TYR A 66 5.75 0.44 13.29
C TYR A 66 5.41 1.91 13.53
N LEU A 67 4.12 2.28 13.53
CA LEU A 67 3.71 3.65 13.91
C LEU A 67 4.20 4.04 15.30
N ARG A 68 3.97 3.20 16.31
CA ARG A 68 4.44 3.48 17.70
C ARG A 68 5.95 3.54 17.85
N LYS A 69 6.69 2.92 16.92
CA LYS A 69 8.16 2.90 16.93
C LYS A 69 8.77 3.87 15.93
N ASN A 70 7.98 4.72 15.28
CA ASN A 70 8.49 5.58 14.20
C ASN A 70 9.71 6.42 14.63
N GLU A 71 9.70 6.94 15.86
CA GLU A 71 10.75 7.80 16.39
C GLU A 71 12.12 7.11 16.62
N ILE A 72 12.17 5.77 16.65
CA ILE A 72 13.47 5.08 16.79
C ILE A 72 14.24 5.01 15.47
N PHE A 73 13.60 5.34 14.34
CA PHE A 73 14.17 5.30 13.00
C PHE A 73 14.77 6.66 12.61
N SER A 74 15.76 6.65 11.74
CA SER A 74 16.24 7.90 11.11
C SER A 74 15.12 8.56 10.29
N ASP A 75 15.21 9.87 10.06
CA ASP A 75 14.23 10.60 9.25
C ASP A 75 14.04 9.98 7.86
N ARG A 76 15.13 9.51 7.23
CA ARG A 76 15.08 8.79 5.95
C ARG A 76 14.25 7.51 6.07
N ALA A 77 14.50 6.71 7.10
CA ALA A 77 13.78 5.47 7.32
C ALA A 77 12.31 5.71 7.68
N GLN A 78 11.97 6.77 8.41
CA GLN A 78 10.58 7.13 8.70
C GLN A 78 9.79 7.38 7.42
N VAL A 79 10.36 8.11 6.45
CA VAL A 79 9.73 8.36 5.14
C VAL A 79 9.52 7.05 4.37
N ILE A 80 10.57 6.21 4.27
CA ILE A 80 10.48 4.92 3.56
C ILE A 80 9.42 4.02 4.20
N LEU A 81 9.44 3.86 5.52
CA LEU A 81 8.49 3.00 6.24
C LEU A 81 7.05 3.54 6.17
N ALA A 82 6.88 4.86 6.13
CA ALA A 82 5.57 5.48 5.89
C ALA A 82 5.05 5.19 4.48
N ASN A 83 5.91 5.27 3.46
CA ASN A 83 5.55 4.94 2.08
C ASN A 83 5.19 3.46 1.93
N ILE A 84 5.97 2.54 2.53
CA ILE A 84 5.66 1.11 2.56
C ILE A 84 4.29 0.87 3.21
N ARG A 85 4.04 1.47 4.39
CA ARG A 85 2.76 1.35 5.09
C ARG A 85 1.59 1.87 4.25
N SER A 86 1.77 2.98 3.55
CA SER A 86 0.73 3.54 2.69
C SER A 86 0.45 2.62 1.50
N CYS A 87 1.49 2.18 0.78
CA CYS A 87 1.36 1.28 -0.35
C CYS A 87 0.63 -0.03 0.04
N LEU A 88 1.06 -0.68 1.14
CA LEU A 88 0.44 -1.92 1.61
C LEU A 88 -1.03 -1.75 1.99
N GLN A 89 -1.43 -0.58 2.51
CA GLN A 89 -2.83 -0.28 2.79
C GLN A 89 -3.63 -0.08 1.50
N MET A 90 -3.07 0.65 0.54
CA MET A 90 -3.70 0.94 -0.73
C MET A 90 -3.92 -0.31 -1.59
N GLU A 91 -2.99 -1.28 -1.57
CA GLU A 91 -3.11 -2.54 -2.30
C GLU A 91 -4.35 -3.35 -1.90
N LEU A 92 -4.68 -3.38 -0.61
CA LEU A 92 -5.90 -4.03 -0.13
C LEU A 92 -7.13 -3.14 -0.32
N LEU A 93 -7.02 -1.84 -0.04
CA LEU A 93 -8.14 -0.91 -0.14
C LEU A 93 -8.68 -0.81 -1.58
N ALA A 94 -7.80 -0.80 -2.58
CA ALA A 94 -8.17 -0.77 -3.99
C ALA A 94 -9.00 -1.99 -4.41
N ARG A 95 -8.85 -3.11 -3.69
CA ARG A 95 -9.53 -4.38 -3.96
C ARG A 95 -10.72 -4.66 -3.04
N ALA A 96 -10.91 -3.83 -2.00
CA ALA A 96 -11.88 -4.07 -0.94
C ALA A 96 -13.33 -4.18 -1.44
N ASN A 97 -13.67 -3.50 -2.54
CA ASN A 97 -14.99 -3.53 -3.16
C ASN A 97 -15.05 -4.38 -4.46
N SER A 98 -13.97 -5.09 -4.82
CA SER A 98 -13.90 -5.91 -6.04
C SER A 98 -13.80 -7.40 -5.74
N ASP A 99 -12.59 -7.87 -5.49
CA ASP A 99 -12.20 -9.28 -5.47
C ASP A 99 -11.59 -9.71 -4.13
N LEU A 100 -11.34 -8.76 -3.22
CA LEU A 100 -10.82 -9.07 -1.89
C LEU A 100 -11.89 -9.76 -1.04
N ASN A 101 -11.51 -10.89 -0.43
CA ASN A 101 -12.36 -11.68 0.44
C ASN A 101 -11.53 -12.43 1.49
N CYS A 102 -12.20 -13.16 2.39
CA CYS A 102 -11.54 -13.84 3.50
C CYS A 102 -10.58 -14.96 3.09
N GLU A 103 -10.73 -15.52 1.88
CA GLU A 103 -9.91 -16.62 1.39
C GLU A 103 -8.59 -16.11 0.78
N ASN A 104 -8.60 -14.93 0.15
CA ASN A 104 -7.45 -14.41 -0.59
C ASN A 104 -6.72 -13.24 0.06
N ILE A 105 -7.29 -12.62 1.10
CA ILE A 105 -6.70 -11.40 1.70
C ILE A 105 -5.29 -11.60 2.25
N GLU A 106 -4.98 -12.77 2.81
CA GLU A 106 -3.62 -13.06 3.30
C GLU A 106 -2.62 -13.16 2.15
N GLU A 107 -2.98 -13.84 1.07
CA GLU A 107 -2.12 -14.01 -0.10
C GLU A 107 -1.82 -12.65 -0.74
N ILE A 108 -2.87 -11.88 -1.07
CA ILE A 108 -2.73 -10.53 -1.65
C ILE A 108 -1.94 -9.62 -0.69
N GLY A 109 -2.25 -9.66 0.60
CA GLY A 109 -1.60 -8.84 1.62
C GLY A 109 -0.11 -9.15 1.78
N VAL A 110 0.27 -10.43 1.78
CA VAL A 110 1.68 -10.83 1.89
C VAL A 110 2.43 -10.57 0.59
N GLU A 111 1.85 -10.87 -0.57
CA GLU A 111 2.50 -10.67 -1.87
C GLU A 111 2.76 -9.20 -2.20
N SER A 112 1.86 -8.29 -1.81
CA SER A 112 2.03 -6.85 -2.00
C SER A 112 3.29 -6.28 -1.33
N HIS A 113 3.86 -6.96 -0.32
CA HIS A 113 5.12 -6.56 0.31
C HIS A 113 6.27 -6.49 -0.70
N TYR A 114 6.29 -7.36 -1.72
CA TYR A 114 7.37 -7.33 -2.71
C TYR A 114 7.44 -5.99 -3.45
N GLY A 115 6.34 -5.60 -4.09
CA GLY A 115 6.26 -4.33 -4.82
C GLY A 115 6.42 -3.14 -3.89
N CYS A 116 5.65 -3.10 -2.80
CA CYS A 116 5.65 -1.96 -1.88
C CYS A 116 7.02 -1.68 -1.25
N TYR A 117 7.80 -2.71 -0.91
CA TYR A 117 9.15 -2.50 -0.35
C TYR A 117 10.08 -1.90 -1.41
N LEU A 118 10.08 -2.47 -2.62
CA LEU A 118 10.99 -2.04 -3.68
C LEU A 118 10.67 -0.62 -4.18
N GLU A 119 9.38 -0.32 -4.38
CA GLU A 119 8.93 0.97 -4.90
C GLU A 119 9.05 2.09 -3.88
N SER A 120 8.99 1.77 -2.59
CA SER A 120 9.11 2.76 -1.50
C SER A 120 10.56 3.05 -1.08
N GLY A 121 11.55 2.40 -1.71
CA GLY A 121 12.97 2.64 -1.43
C GLY A 121 13.54 1.82 -0.27
N PHE A 122 12.98 0.64 0.04
CA PHE A 122 13.48 -0.24 1.10
C PHE A 122 14.97 -0.59 0.93
N CYS A 123 15.43 -0.77 -0.30
CA CYS A 123 16.84 -1.08 -0.59
C CYS A 123 17.81 0.02 -0.15
N ASP A 124 17.32 1.26 0.01
CA ASP A 124 18.14 2.39 0.44
C ASP A 124 18.02 2.70 1.95
N LEU A 125 17.48 1.75 2.73
CA LEU A 125 17.42 1.89 4.18
C LEU A 125 18.83 1.79 4.79
N PRO A 126 19.20 2.72 5.68
CA PRO A 126 20.43 2.60 6.45
C PRO A 126 20.50 1.26 7.19
N GLU A 127 21.66 0.62 7.23
CA GLU A 127 21.84 -0.73 7.81
C GLU A 127 21.29 -0.84 9.25
N VAL A 128 21.53 0.18 10.07
CA VAL A 128 21.02 0.25 11.45
C VAL A 128 19.49 0.26 11.50
N ASP A 129 18.83 0.93 10.56
CA ASP A 129 17.36 0.95 10.49
C ASP A 129 16.82 -0.37 9.93
N ASN A 130 17.52 -0.98 8.98
CA ASN A 130 17.23 -2.32 8.49
C ASN A 130 17.25 -3.37 9.64
N LEU A 131 18.25 -3.31 10.52
CA LEU A 131 18.33 -4.16 11.72
C LEU A 131 17.15 -3.91 12.68
N LYS A 132 16.68 -2.66 12.84
CA LYS A 132 15.50 -2.35 13.65
C LYS A 132 14.23 -2.93 13.04
N VAL A 133 14.05 -2.85 11.73
CA VAL A 133 12.94 -3.51 11.00
C VAL A 133 12.95 -5.01 11.29
N MET A 134 14.08 -5.68 11.10
CA MET A 134 14.22 -7.11 11.38
C MET A 134 13.94 -7.46 12.84
N TRP A 135 14.40 -6.63 13.78
CA TRP A 135 14.13 -6.83 15.21
C TRP A 135 12.65 -6.71 15.57
N ILE A 136 11.92 -5.80 14.92
CA ILE A 136 10.48 -5.61 15.11
C ILE A 136 9.70 -6.78 14.50
N ALA A 137 10.11 -7.26 13.33
CA ALA A 137 9.52 -8.35 12.57
C ALA A 137 10.01 -9.75 13.00
N ARG A 138 10.85 -9.86 14.04
CA ARG A 138 11.56 -11.10 14.41
C ARG A 138 10.71 -12.35 14.64
N LEU A 139 9.40 -12.22 14.87
CA LEU A 139 8.52 -13.39 15.02
C LEU A 139 8.07 -13.92 13.66
N GLU A 140 8.01 -13.07 12.64
CA GLU A 140 7.61 -13.45 11.28
C GLU A 140 8.71 -14.18 10.52
N VAL A 141 9.92 -14.25 11.07
CA VAL A 141 11.00 -15.06 10.48
C VAL A 141 10.67 -16.55 10.43
N PHE A 142 9.69 -16.99 11.22
CA PHE A 142 9.16 -18.35 11.19
C PHE A 142 7.97 -18.52 10.24
N ASN A 143 7.44 -17.42 9.70
CA ASN A 143 6.35 -17.45 8.72
C ASN A 143 6.94 -17.62 7.32
N VAL A 144 6.81 -18.83 6.76
CA VAL A 144 7.41 -19.20 5.48
C VAL A 144 6.93 -18.32 4.32
N LYS A 145 5.66 -17.91 4.29
CA LYS A 145 5.13 -17.04 3.22
C LYS A 145 5.77 -15.66 3.28
N VAL A 146 5.77 -15.05 4.47
CA VAL A 146 6.38 -13.73 4.70
C VAL A 146 7.87 -13.77 4.37
N MET A 147 8.58 -14.79 4.84
CA MET A 147 10.02 -14.92 4.59
C MET A 147 10.36 -15.23 3.13
N SER A 148 9.49 -15.92 2.41
CA SER A 148 9.64 -16.12 0.95
C SER A 148 9.60 -14.77 0.22
N VAL A 149 8.60 -13.93 0.50
CA VAL A 149 8.50 -12.59 -0.10
C VAL A 149 9.66 -11.70 0.31
N PHE A 150 9.99 -11.66 1.61
CA PHE A 150 11.11 -10.86 2.10
C PHE A 150 12.45 -11.28 1.47
N SER A 151 12.68 -12.58 1.29
CA SER A 151 13.90 -13.07 0.63
C SER A 151 14.00 -12.61 -0.82
N LYS A 152 12.88 -12.51 -1.54
CA LYS A 152 12.85 -11.94 -2.90
C LYS A 152 13.19 -10.45 -2.89
N VAL A 153 12.65 -9.67 -1.95
CA VAL A 153 13.00 -8.26 -1.78
C VAL A 153 14.49 -8.09 -1.53
N VAL A 154 15.06 -8.86 -0.60
CA VAL A 154 16.50 -8.79 -0.28
C VAL A 154 17.36 -9.18 -1.48
N ALA A 155 16.97 -10.24 -2.22
CA ALA A 155 17.68 -10.65 -3.43
C ALA A 155 17.67 -9.55 -4.50
N GLU A 156 16.52 -8.90 -4.70
CA GLU A 156 16.37 -7.78 -5.63
C GLU A 156 17.19 -6.56 -5.19
N CYS A 157 17.24 -6.23 -3.90
CA CYS A 157 18.06 -5.12 -3.40
C CYS A 157 19.55 -5.34 -3.69
N ARG A 158 20.07 -6.56 -3.57
CA ARG A 158 21.46 -6.90 -3.92
C ARG A 158 21.79 -6.76 -5.40
N ILE A 159 20.79 -6.77 -6.27
CA ILE A 159 20.97 -6.59 -7.72
C ILE A 159 21.02 -5.08 -8.06
N ARG A 160 20.40 -4.24 -7.22
CA ARG A 160 20.30 -2.78 -7.41
C ARG A 160 21.49 -2.00 -6.83
N GLU A 161 22.27 -2.62 -5.94
CA GLU A 161 23.56 -2.14 -5.41
C GLU A 161 24.69 -2.24 -6.46
#